data_AF-A0A957SJU8-F1
#
_entry.id   AF-A0A957SJU8-F1
#
_cell.length_a   1.000
_cell.length_b   1.000
_cell.length_c   1.000
_cell.angle_alpha   90.00
_cell.angle_beta   90.00
_cell.angle_gamma   90.00
#
_symmetry.space_group_name_H-M   'P 1'
#
loop_
_entity.id
_entity.type
_entity.pdbx_description
1 polymer ?
#
loop_
_entity_poly.entity_id
_entity_poly.type
_entity_poly.pdbx_seq_one_letter_code
_entity_poly.pdbx_strand_id
1 'polypeptide(L)'
;MTHDPIAQAIAANRWWVDLMDYFDALEIHPIRDTSWNDEEQGPRPFDSEDNETWCEPCAPEEAHFWSIYGHLRTGGVDYFEDFATEAEARALAERLLSLYPHLREYGAS
;
A
#
# COMPACT_ATOMS: atom_id res chain seq x y z
N MET A 1 4.69 19.35 -23.26
CA MET A 1 5.98 19.02 -22.61
C MET A 1 5.83 17.64 -22.01
N THR A 2 6.48 16.64 -22.57
CA THR A 2 6.46 15.28 -22.02
C THR A 2 7.58 15.15 -21.00
N HIS A 3 7.32 15.65 -19.79
CA HIS A 3 8.01 15.12 -18.63
C HIS A 3 7.29 13.82 -18.30
N ASP A 4 7.93 12.69 -18.54
CA ASP A 4 7.53 11.45 -17.92
C ASP A 4 8.21 11.40 -16.54
N PRO A 5 7.53 11.80 -15.44
CA PRO A 5 8.11 11.86 -14.12
C PRO A 5 7.99 10.49 -13.43
N ILE A 6 7.64 9.44 -14.17
CA ILE A 6 7.20 8.16 -13.65
C ILE A 6 8.26 7.33 -12.87
N ALA A 7 9.44 6.93 -13.31
CA ALA A 7 10.55 7.53 -14.05
C ALA A 7 11.39 8.58 -13.29
N GLN A 8 10.83 9.44 -12.42
CA GLN A 8 11.64 10.32 -11.56
C GLN A 8 11.49 10.10 -10.05
N ALA A 9 10.46 9.40 -9.55
CA ALA A 9 10.32 9.22 -8.09
C ALA A 9 9.63 7.93 -7.58
N ILE A 10 9.35 6.95 -8.43
CA ILE A 10 9.83 5.59 -8.06
C ILE A 10 11.31 5.72 -7.61
N ALA A 11 12.05 6.51 -8.40
CA ALA A 11 13.48 6.69 -8.46
C ALA A 11 14.15 7.51 -7.34
N ALA A 12 13.48 7.81 -6.21
CA ALA A 12 14.10 8.61 -5.14
C ALA A 12 14.35 7.92 -3.78
N ASN A 13 13.79 6.72 -3.48
CA ASN A 13 14.18 5.79 -2.38
C ASN A 13 13.02 4.87 -1.91
N ARG A 14 12.22 4.30 -2.82
CA ARG A 14 11.23 3.28 -2.44
C ARG A 14 11.91 1.91 -2.40
N TRP A 15 11.98 1.30 -1.22
CA TRP A 15 12.74 0.06 -1.01
C TRP A 15 12.25 -1.12 -1.88
N TRP A 16 10.96 -1.14 -2.23
CA TRP A 16 10.33 -2.23 -2.98
C TRP A 16 10.55 -2.15 -4.50
N VAL A 17 11.04 -1.02 -5.02
CA VAL A 17 11.22 -0.82 -6.47
C VAL A 17 12.25 -1.78 -7.04
N ASP A 18 13.41 -1.88 -6.38
CA ASP A 18 14.48 -2.78 -6.79
C ASP A 18 14.13 -4.26 -6.56
N LEU A 19 13.03 -4.52 -5.87
CA LEU A 19 12.54 -5.85 -5.54
C LEU A 19 11.36 -6.29 -6.41
N MET A 20 11.00 -5.53 -7.46
CA MET A 20 9.78 -5.80 -8.23
C MET A 20 9.74 -7.20 -8.88
N ASP A 21 10.91 -7.78 -9.15
CA ASP A 21 11.04 -9.13 -9.70
C ASP A 21 10.69 -10.25 -8.68
N TYR A 22 10.71 -9.95 -7.38
CA TYR A 22 10.29 -10.89 -6.34
C TYR A 22 8.77 -11.03 -6.23
N PHE A 23 8.02 -10.11 -6.83
CA PHE A 23 6.57 -10.11 -6.80
C PHE A 23 5.97 -10.61 -8.11
N ASP A 24 4.76 -11.18 -8.05
CA ASP A 24 4.01 -11.62 -9.24
C ASP A 24 2.55 -11.16 -9.27
N ALA A 25 2.07 -10.54 -8.19
CA ALA A 25 0.77 -9.87 -8.18
C ALA A 25 0.74 -8.67 -7.23
N LEU A 26 -0.27 -7.83 -7.42
CA LEU A 26 -0.60 -6.70 -6.56
C LEU A 26 -2.01 -6.88 -6.01
N GLU A 27 -2.22 -6.49 -4.77
CA GLU A 27 -3.54 -6.35 -4.17
C GLU A 27 -3.69 -4.99 -3.49
N ILE A 28 -4.91 -4.50 -3.43
CA ILE A 28 -5.25 -3.20 -2.84
C ILE A 28 -6.31 -3.44 -1.77
N HIS A 29 -6.08 -2.92 -0.57
CA HIS A 29 -7.02 -3.07 0.54
C HIS A 29 -7.44 -1.73 1.12
N PRO A 30 -8.74 -1.53 1.42
CA PRO A 30 -9.18 -0.49 2.34
C PRO A 30 -8.72 -0.84 3.75
N ILE A 31 -8.02 0.09 4.41
CA ILE A 31 -7.46 -0.13 5.75
C ILE A 31 -8.09 0.82 6.75
N ARG A 32 -8.42 0.27 7.92
CA ARG A 32 -8.77 1.03 9.11
C ARG A 32 -7.61 0.98 10.10
N ASP A 33 -7.24 2.15 10.60
CA ASP A 33 -6.36 2.27 11.76
C ASP A 33 -7.20 2.06 13.04
N THR A 34 -6.95 0.95 13.71
CA THR A 34 -7.68 0.57 14.94
C THR A 34 -7.17 1.29 16.17
N SER A 35 -5.99 1.95 16.10
CA SER A 35 -5.53 2.84 17.16
C SER A 35 -6.36 4.14 17.25
N TRP A 36 -7.17 4.41 16.22
CA TRP A 36 -8.03 5.60 16.16
C TRP A 36 -9.32 5.47 16.98
N ASN A 37 -9.72 4.26 17.36
CA ASN A 37 -11.05 3.97 17.93
C ASN A 37 -11.05 3.57 19.41
N ASP A 38 -9.90 3.53 20.09
CA ASP A 38 -9.89 3.31 21.53
C ASP A 38 -10.26 4.60 22.27
N GLU A 39 -11.56 4.89 22.42
CA GLU A 39 -12.04 5.87 23.42
C GLU A 39 -11.60 5.48 24.86
N GLU A 40 -11.19 4.24 25.08
CA GLU A 40 -10.60 3.76 26.34
C GLU A 40 -9.08 4.01 26.48
N GLN A 41 -8.38 4.29 25.39
CA GLN A 41 -6.96 4.65 25.41
C GLN A 41 -6.83 6.04 24.80
N GLY A 42 -6.94 7.07 25.64
CA GLY A 42 -6.70 8.46 25.27
C GLY A 42 -5.41 8.65 24.45
N PRO A 43 -5.20 9.81 23.81
CA PRO A 43 -4.17 10.00 22.79
C PRO A 43 -2.83 9.42 23.26
N ARG A 44 -2.35 8.36 22.60
CA ARG A 44 -1.05 7.80 22.93
C ARG A 44 0.00 8.88 22.72
N PRO A 45 0.93 9.08 23.66
CA PRO A 45 2.08 9.95 23.42
C PRO A 45 2.77 9.49 22.14
N PHE A 46 3.19 10.44 21.30
CA PHE A 46 3.97 10.21 20.08
C PHE A 46 5.29 9.42 20.31
N ASP A 47 5.61 9.11 21.57
CA ASP A 47 6.88 8.60 22.07
C ASP A 47 6.69 7.38 23.00
N SER A 48 5.65 6.56 22.80
CA SER A 48 5.65 5.21 23.37
C SER A 48 6.55 4.33 22.52
N GLU A 49 7.54 3.69 23.15
CA GLU A 49 8.52 2.79 22.51
C GLU A 49 7.86 1.64 21.71
N ASP A 50 6.57 1.37 21.95
CA ASP A 50 5.71 0.44 21.21
C ASP A 50 4.76 1.19 20.25
N ASN A 51 5.34 1.95 19.30
CA ASN A 51 4.61 2.74 18.30
C ASN A 51 3.97 1.86 17.20
N GLU A 52 3.38 0.73 17.60
CA GLU A 52 2.69 -0.20 16.71
C GLU A 52 1.30 0.36 16.38
N THR A 53 1.19 0.97 15.20
CA THR A 53 -0.10 1.25 14.57
C THR A 53 -0.73 -0.08 14.18
N TRP A 54 -1.89 -0.40 14.75
CA TRP A 54 -2.63 -1.61 14.45
C TRP A 54 -3.58 -1.34 13.29
N CYS A 55 -3.20 -1.80 12.10
CA CYS A 55 -3.96 -1.64 10.87
C CYS A 55 -4.63 -2.96 10.48
N GLU A 56 -5.89 -2.90 10.04
CA GLU A 56 -6.60 -4.07 9.51
C GLU A 56 -7.37 -3.74 8.22
N PRO A 57 -7.50 -4.70 7.28
CA PRO A 57 -8.43 -4.58 6.18
C PRO A 57 -9.87 -4.44 6.68
N CYS A 58 -10.65 -3.56 6.07
CA CYS A 58 -12.03 -3.25 6.49
C CYS A 58 -13.00 -3.16 5.29
N ALA A 59 -14.24 -2.72 5.53
CA ALA A 59 -15.11 -2.33 4.42
C ALA A 59 -14.66 -0.98 3.83
N PRO A 60 -14.84 -0.71 2.52
CA PRO A 60 -14.42 0.56 1.90
C PRO A 60 -14.97 1.81 2.59
N GLU A 61 -16.20 1.76 3.10
CA GLU A 61 -16.84 2.86 3.83
C GLU A 61 -16.27 3.12 5.23
N GLU A 62 -15.52 2.17 5.78
CA GLU A 62 -14.82 2.27 7.07
C GLU A 62 -13.34 2.64 6.89
N ALA A 63 -12.87 2.75 5.64
CA ALA A 63 -11.47 2.95 5.33
C ALA A 63 -10.98 4.32 5.78
N HIS A 64 -9.86 4.33 6.50
CA HIS A 64 -9.11 5.55 6.79
C HIS A 64 -8.12 5.87 5.67
N PHE A 65 -7.59 4.84 5.02
CA PHE A 65 -6.68 4.92 3.87
C PHE A 65 -6.70 3.61 3.07
N TRP A 66 -5.94 3.54 1.98
CA TRP A 66 -5.85 2.42 1.07
C TRP A 66 -4.40 2.00 0.89
N SER A 67 -4.10 0.72 1.07
CA SER A 67 -2.73 0.18 0.97
C SER A 67 -2.57 -0.70 -0.25
N ILE A 68 -1.42 -0.61 -0.92
CA ILE A 68 -1.00 -1.55 -1.96
C ILE A 68 -0.04 -2.57 -1.33
N TYR A 69 -0.26 -3.84 -1.63
CA TYR A 69 0.64 -4.94 -1.28
C TYR A 69 1.10 -5.69 -2.53
N GLY A 70 2.35 -6.14 -2.52
CA GLY A 70 2.90 -7.06 -3.51
C GLY A 70 2.88 -8.49 -3.01
N HIS A 71 2.35 -9.42 -3.80
CA HIS A 71 2.43 -10.86 -3.54
C HIS A 71 3.82 -11.37 -3.91
N LEU A 72 4.51 -11.94 -2.92
CA LEU A 72 5.81 -12.57 -3.12
C LEU A 72 5.64 -13.87 -3.90
N ARG A 73 6.50 -14.10 -4.90
CA ARG A 73 6.57 -15.37 -5.64
C ARG A 73 6.81 -16.58 -4.75
N THR A 74 7.41 -16.37 -3.58
CA THR A 74 7.67 -17.40 -2.56
C THR A 74 6.49 -17.64 -1.63
N GLY A 75 5.39 -16.90 -1.78
CA GLY A 75 4.26 -16.85 -0.88
C GLY A 75 4.39 -15.74 0.17
N GLY A 76 3.25 -15.17 0.56
CA GLY A 76 3.15 -14.01 1.44
C GLY A 76 2.94 -12.71 0.67
N VAL A 77 2.75 -11.62 1.41
CA VAL A 77 2.59 -10.28 0.86
C VAL A 77 3.51 -9.31 1.59
N ASP A 78 4.03 -8.33 0.86
CA ASP A 78 4.74 -7.19 1.44
C ASP A 78 4.03 -5.89 1.13
N TYR A 79 4.03 -4.99 2.10
CA TYR A 79 3.47 -3.65 2.00
C TYR A 79 4.30 -2.77 1.04
N PHE A 80 3.64 -2.03 0.16
CA PHE A 80 4.31 -1.05 -0.70
C PHE A 80 4.10 0.38 -0.21
N GLU A 81 2.84 0.80 -0.06
CA GLU A 81 2.47 2.22 0.02
C GLU A 81 1.02 2.40 0.48
N ASP A 82 0.76 3.49 1.22
CA ASP A 82 -0.57 3.97 1.60
C ASP A 82 -1.01 5.19 0.79
N PHE A 83 -2.31 5.28 0.57
CA PHE A 83 -2.97 6.36 -0.16
C PHE A 83 -4.23 6.83 0.57
N ALA A 84 -4.54 8.11 0.47
CA ALA A 84 -5.75 8.65 1.08
C ALA A 84 -7.03 8.10 0.40
N THR A 85 -6.95 7.73 -0.88
CA THR A 85 -8.11 7.30 -1.66
C THR A 85 -7.84 6.04 -2.49
N GLU A 86 -8.89 5.26 -2.74
CA GLU A 86 -8.83 4.08 -3.63
C GLU A 86 -8.33 4.45 -5.02
N ALA A 87 -8.80 5.58 -5.55
CA ALA A 87 -8.47 6.01 -6.90
C ALA A 87 -6.96 6.27 -7.08
N GLU A 88 -6.30 6.83 -6.08
CA GLU A 88 -4.85 7.05 -6.10
C GLU A 88 -4.08 5.72 -6.02
N ALA A 89 -4.50 4.81 -5.14
CA ALA A 89 -3.91 3.48 -5.03
C ALA A 89 -4.04 2.70 -6.36
N ARG A 90 -5.23 2.71 -6.96
CA ARG A 90 -5.48 2.07 -8.27
C ARG A 90 -4.63 2.70 -9.37
N ALA A 91 -4.51 4.03 -9.40
CA ALA A 91 -3.69 4.70 -10.41
C ALA A 91 -2.20 4.30 -10.34
N LEU A 92 -1.64 4.09 -9.14
CA LEU A 92 -0.29 3.53 -9.03
C LEU A 92 -0.25 2.06 -9.46
N ALA A 93 -1.20 1.24 -9.01
CA ALA A 93 -1.24 -0.19 -9.35
C ALA A 93 -1.34 -0.42 -10.87
N GLU A 94 -2.24 0.27 -11.57
CA GLU A 94 -2.38 0.22 -13.03
C GLU A 94 -1.06 0.56 -13.74
N ARG A 95 -0.36 1.56 -13.22
CA ARG A 95 0.93 1.97 -13.77
C ARG A 95 2.03 0.96 -13.48
N LEU A 96 2.06 0.34 -12.30
CA LEU A 96 2.98 -0.76 -12.01
C LEU A 96 2.71 -1.96 -12.92
N LEU A 97 1.43 -2.35 -13.11
CA LEU A 97 1.04 -3.42 -14.04
C LEU A 97 1.46 -3.11 -15.48
N SER A 98 1.37 -1.83 -15.91
CA SER A 98 1.85 -1.41 -17.23
C SER A 98 3.38 -1.45 -17.37
N LEU A 99 4.13 -1.19 -16.29
CA LEU A 99 5.60 -1.16 -16.31
C LEU A 99 6.22 -2.54 -16.11
N TYR A 100 5.53 -3.43 -15.38
CA TYR A 100 6.00 -4.76 -15.00
C TYR A 100 4.98 -5.82 -15.45
N PRO A 101 5.04 -6.28 -16.72
CA PRO A 101 4.04 -7.16 -17.31
C PRO A 101 3.93 -8.56 -16.67
N HIS A 102 4.86 -8.93 -15.79
CA HIS A 102 4.79 -10.16 -15.02
C HIS A 102 3.83 -10.07 -13.82
N LEU A 103 3.53 -8.86 -13.36
CA LEU A 103 2.57 -8.62 -12.29
C LEU A 103 1.14 -8.81 -12.79
N ARG A 104 0.28 -9.28 -11.90
CA ARG A 104 -1.16 -9.42 -12.12
C ARG A 104 -1.92 -8.70 -11.02
N GLU A 105 -3.17 -8.33 -11.29
CA GLU A 105 -4.07 -7.89 -10.23
C GLU A 105 -4.63 -9.11 -9.50
N TYR A 106 -4.55 -9.12 -8.18
CA TYR A 106 -5.11 -10.15 -7.32
C TYR A 106 -6.39 -9.65 -6.65
N GLY A 107 -7.42 -10.49 -6.56
CA GLY A 107 -8.68 -10.15 -5.89
C GLY A 107 -9.62 -9.22 -6.67
N ALA A 108 -9.32 -8.89 -7.93
CA ALA A 108 -10.26 -8.20 -8.82
C ALA A 108 -11.42 -9.15 -9.20
N SER A 109 -12.50 -9.08 -8.44
CA SER A 109 -13.80 -9.70 -8.76
C SER A 109 -14.80 -8.66 -9.22
#